data_AF-A0AAN8A448-F1
#
_entry.id   AF-A0AAN8A448-F1
#
_cell.length_a   1.000
_cell.length_b   1.000
_cell.length_c   1.000
_cell.angle_alpha   90.00
_cell.angle_beta   90.00
_cell.angle_gamma   90.00
#
_symmetry.space_group_name_H-M   'P 1'
#
loop_
_entity.id
_entity.type
_entity.pdbx_description
1 polymer ?
#
loop_
_entity_poly.entity_id
_entity_poly.type
_entity_poly.pdbx_seq_one_letter_code
_entity_poly.pdbx_strand_id
1 'polypeptide(L)'
;MPSPQASRDETLNRFYERGIGARHWEVFHEADPIRIVYVGDSTANLHQLVQAEQPANRLHFPFPAIKPLLPWKPDATQTTAGGYLIGAVAQDLASFPTRIVRDSLVQTYFDDIHPCYPVIDEEEFRRQYRDPDDPPPLILFHAVLLAAARISDHPMIAPSRPTVTATLFRRAKALFEARYENDRVHLVQAALLIAWHVEDSDTISSNAYHWIGQATRIALGLGMHRDLTGRSTTLMPGFDRRHYRRLWWLVLQAETMTALEYGRPSMIRAEDYDQPPLSQSDLLNFDGSPDTLACIEYVLLNSELCEIALAMLALNAPRSSLDNAINIDEQLAGLALRLPRNNSFWCCQLRISYSLVVLLLHRTTRSQDSAIISREASSSILTSFESMLSNGTIRQCSYHCSTPLLAAGIHFFQDLKTAKTATSLMRANAAHGQLERLLRPVEELAKYWPHVEALSKLCISLFSRGTAMLSDATVPLLGTQPPSDLTHAEISWQDIMAGYQLPDLRHGLDTEEWMYSL
;
A
#
# COMPACT_ATOMS: atom_id res chain seq x y z
N MET A 1 35.10 25.78 17.57
CA MET A 1 34.05 24.74 17.63
C MET A 1 34.70 23.40 17.30
N PRO A 2 34.31 22.29 17.95
CA PRO A 2 34.83 20.97 17.61
C PRO A 2 34.53 20.66 16.14
N SER A 3 35.37 19.83 15.49
CA SER A 3 35.06 19.35 14.14
C SER A 3 33.76 18.52 14.19
N PRO A 4 32.96 18.49 13.09
CA PRO A 4 31.73 17.68 13.04
C PRO A 4 31.98 16.20 13.37
N GLN A 5 33.17 15.71 13.06
CA GLN A 5 33.62 14.34 13.33
C GLN A 5 33.92 14.12 14.82
N ALA A 6 34.62 15.05 15.48
CA ALA A 6 34.87 15.01 16.92
C ALA A 6 33.56 15.10 17.74
N SER A 7 32.59 15.91 17.29
CA SER A 7 31.25 15.98 17.89
C SER A 7 30.48 14.67 17.74
N ARG A 8 30.57 14.00 16.57
CA ARG A 8 29.93 12.69 16.32
C ARG A 8 30.53 11.58 17.19
N ASP A 9 31.85 11.51 17.27
CA ASP A 9 32.55 10.51 18.07
C ASP A 9 32.29 10.72 19.57
N GLU A 10 32.25 11.98 20.02
CA GLU A 10 31.87 12.31 21.40
C GLU A 10 30.41 11.96 21.70
N THR A 11 29.49 12.17 20.75
CA THR A 11 28.07 11.83 20.94
C THR A 11 27.86 10.31 20.94
N LEU A 12 28.56 9.57 20.08
CA LEU A 12 28.52 8.11 20.06
C LEU A 12 29.13 7.52 21.33
N ASN A 13 30.28 8.02 21.78
CA ASN A 13 30.89 7.60 23.04
C ASN A 13 29.99 7.91 24.24
N ARG A 14 29.37 9.10 24.27
CA ARG A 14 28.39 9.48 25.31
C ARG A 14 27.17 8.55 25.29
N PHE A 15 26.70 8.13 24.11
CA PHE A 15 25.62 7.14 23.98
C PHE A 15 26.04 5.77 24.56
N TYR A 16 27.23 5.27 24.21
CA TYR A 16 27.71 3.99 24.73
C TYR A 16 27.94 4.02 26.25
N GLU A 17 28.49 5.11 26.79
CA GLU A 17 28.82 5.24 28.22
C GLU A 17 27.61 5.54 29.10
N ARG A 18 26.64 6.32 28.60
CA ARG A 18 25.53 6.85 29.41
C ARG A 18 24.15 6.51 28.90
N GLY A 19 23.99 6.19 27.61
CA GLY A 19 22.71 5.81 27.01
C GLY A 19 22.38 4.33 27.20
N ILE A 20 23.39 3.46 27.19
CA ILE A 20 23.24 2.03 27.48
C ILE A 20 23.04 1.85 28.98
N GLY A 21 21.77 1.82 29.39
CA GLY A 21 21.34 1.49 30.73
C GLY A 21 20.88 2.65 31.62
N ALA A 22 20.80 3.88 31.09
CA ALA A 22 20.15 4.98 31.78
C ALA A 22 18.65 4.71 31.99
N ARG A 23 18.19 4.97 33.22
CA ARG A 23 16.76 4.94 33.58
C ARG A 23 16.00 6.22 33.15
N HIS A 24 16.73 7.26 32.75
CA HIS A 24 16.20 8.59 32.41
C HIS A 24 16.86 9.12 31.14
N TRP A 25 16.09 9.78 30.27
CA TRP A 25 16.50 10.24 28.93
C TRP A 25 17.36 11.51 28.92
N GLU A 26 17.67 12.06 30.10
CA GLU A 26 18.32 13.37 30.31
C GLU A 26 19.76 13.50 29.75
N VAL A 27 20.28 12.43 29.11
CA VAL A 27 21.59 12.43 28.45
C VAL A 27 21.54 13.16 27.09
N PHE A 28 20.37 13.23 26.46
CA PHE A 28 20.11 13.96 25.22
C PHE A 28 19.31 15.23 25.52
N HIS A 29 19.58 16.34 24.82
CA HIS A 29 18.80 17.55 25.02
C HIS A 29 17.35 17.29 24.56
N GLU A 30 16.35 17.86 25.27
CA GLU A 30 14.92 17.74 24.90
C GLU A 30 14.63 18.20 23.46
N ALA A 31 15.50 19.02 22.88
CA ALA A 31 15.38 19.54 21.51
C ALA A 31 16.09 18.70 20.44
N ASP A 32 16.82 17.63 20.81
CA ASP A 32 17.48 16.78 19.82
C ASP A 32 16.44 15.83 19.19
N PRO A 33 16.35 15.75 17.84
CA PRO A 33 15.39 14.85 17.19
C PRO A 33 15.70 13.40 17.58
N ILE A 34 14.78 12.81 18.35
CA ILE A 34 14.91 11.47 18.91
C ILE A 34 14.88 10.46 17.76
N ARG A 35 15.99 9.75 17.54
CA ARG A 35 16.02 8.60 16.62
C ARG A 35 16.09 7.35 17.46
N ILE A 36 15.13 6.46 17.30
CA ILE A 36 15.14 5.19 18.02
C ILE A 36 15.66 4.11 17.09
N VAL A 37 16.63 3.33 17.59
CA VAL A 37 17.06 2.09 16.94
C VAL A 37 16.58 0.93 17.78
N TYR A 38 15.81 0.04 17.16
CA TYR A 38 15.40 -1.21 17.77
C TYR A 38 16.54 -2.24 17.62
N VAL A 39 17.08 -2.69 18.75
CA VAL A 39 18.20 -3.63 18.79
C VAL A 39 17.75 -5.10 18.83
N GLY A 40 16.49 -5.34 19.21
CA GLY A 40 15.89 -6.67 19.27
C GLY A 40 15.26 -7.01 20.62
N ASP A 41 14.53 -8.12 20.64
CA ASP A 41 13.95 -8.73 21.84
C ASP A 41 14.88 -9.83 22.39
N SER A 42 14.42 -10.61 23.38
CA SER A 42 15.16 -11.72 24.00
C SER A 42 15.71 -12.77 23.02
N THR A 43 15.20 -12.81 21.78
CA THR A 43 15.66 -13.74 20.74
C THR A 43 16.78 -13.16 19.87
N ALA A 44 17.02 -11.85 19.92
CA ALA A 44 18.06 -11.21 19.13
C ALA A 44 19.44 -11.41 19.74
N ASN A 45 20.42 -11.79 18.91
CA ASN A 45 21.81 -12.01 19.33
C ASN A 45 22.39 -10.83 20.11
N LEU A 46 22.11 -9.60 19.67
CA LEU A 46 22.61 -8.39 20.33
C LEU A 46 21.93 -8.14 21.69
N HIS A 47 20.67 -8.55 21.85
CA HIS A 47 19.96 -8.47 23.12
C HIS A 47 20.56 -9.44 24.16
N GLN A 48 20.90 -10.67 23.77
CA GLN A 48 21.54 -11.64 24.66
C GLN A 48 22.92 -11.18 25.15
N LEU A 49 23.67 -10.47 24.31
CA LEU A 49 24.97 -9.91 24.69
C LEU A 49 24.84 -8.75 25.70
N VAL A 50 23.75 -7.97 25.63
CA VAL A 50 23.51 -6.81 26.50
C VAL A 50 22.73 -7.19 27.78
N GLN A 51 22.00 -8.32 27.78
CA GLN A 51 21.27 -8.83 28.95
C GLN A 51 22.16 -9.11 30.17
N ALA A 52 23.46 -9.36 29.98
CA ALA A 52 24.41 -9.51 31.09
C ALA A 52 24.49 -8.25 31.97
N GLU A 53 24.09 -7.08 31.45
CA GLU A 53 24.16 -5.80 32.14
C GLU A 53 22.79 -5.25 32.58
N GLN A 54 21.65 -5.68 31.99
CA GLN A 54 20.29 -5.24 32.38
C GLN A 54 19.17 -6.28 32.20
N PRO A 55 18.21 -6.38 33.15
CA PRO A 55 17.06 -7.30 33.08
C PRO A 55 15.86 -6.74 32.27
N ALA A 56 16.06 -5.76 31.39
CA ALA A 56 14.98 -5.20 30.58
C ALA A 56 14.71 -6.08 29.35
N ASN A 57 13.47 -6.55 29.19
CA ASN A 57 13.07 -7.46 28.11
C ASN A 57 13.19 -6.88 26.68
N ARG A 58 13.46 -5.57 26.52
CA ARG A 58 13.42 -4.86 25.23
C ARG A 58 14.42 -3.70 25.20
N LEU A 59 15.21 -3.60 24.13
CA LEU A 59 16.25 -2.58 23.99
C LEU A 59 15.90 -1.62 22.85
N HIS A 60 15.41 -0.43 23.22
CA HIS A 60 15.31 0.73 22.33
C HIS A 60 16.39 1.72 22.74
N PHE A 61 17.18 2.17 21.76
CA PHE A 61 18.26 3.09 22.03
C PHE A 61 18.04 4.43 21.33
N PRO A 62 18.21 5.57 22.03
CA PRO A 62 18.44 6.85 21.37
C PRO A 62 19.69 6.74 20.51
N PHE A 63 19.56 7.02 19.23
CA PHE A 63 20.69 7.08 18.32
C PHE A 63 20.90 8.55 17.92
N PRO A 64 22.09 9.12 18.11
CA PRO A 64 22.30 10.52 17.79
C PRO A 64 22.16 10.81 16.30
N ALA A 65 21.88 12.06 15.95
CA ALA A 65 21.91 12.53 14.56
C ALA A 65 23.37 12.58 14.08
N ILE A 66 23.90 11.45 13.62
CA ILE A 66 25.29 11.32 13.16
C ILE A 66 25.51 11.98 11.78
N LYS A 67 24.43 12.27 11.04
CA LYS A 67 24.50 12.89 9.71
C LYS A 67 24.25 14.40 9.79
N PRO A 68 25.00 15.22 9.02
CA PRO A 68 24.76 16.66 8.96
C PRO A 68 23.36 16.94 8.38
N LEU A 69 22.79 18.09 8.77
CA LEU A 69 21.61 18.63 8.12
C LEU A 69 21.94 18.87 6.64
N LEU A 70 21.08 18.36 5.77
CA LEU A 70 21.19 18.56 4.33
C LEU A 70 20.39 19.81 3.97
N PRO A 71 20.82 20.60 2.96
CA PRO A 71 19.97 21.63 2.40
C PRO A 71 18.69 20.98 1.86
N TRP A 72 17.59 21.73 1.81
CA TRP A 72 16.32 21.18 1.31
C TRP A 72 16.44 20.73 -0.16
N LYS A 73 17.14 21.51 -0.99
CA LYS A 73 17.43 21.17 -2.40
C LYS A 73 18.87 20.67 -2.56
N PRO A 74 19.08 19.59 -3.34
CA PRO A 74 20.41 19.16 -3.74
C PRO A 74 21.15 20.28 -4.47
N ASP A 75 22.35 20.60 -4.01
CA ASP A 75 23.31 21.44 -4.72
C ASP A 75 24.46 20.56 -5.24
N ALA A 76 24.88 20.83 -6.48
CA ALA A 76 26.03 20.21 -7.12
C ALA A 76 27.34 20.40 -6.33
N THR A 77 27.42 21.43 -5.49
CA THR A 77 28.63 21.77 -4.74
C THR A 77 28.71 21.14 -3.33
N GLN A 78 27.58 20.73 -2.73
CA GLN A 78 27.48 20.40 -1.30
C GLN A 78 27.26 18.92 -0.98
N THR A 79 27.24 18.02 -1.98
CA THR A 79 27.03 16.57 -1.77
C THR A 79 28.28 15.91 -1.16
N THR A 80 28.51 16.22 0.10
CA THR A 80 29.52 15.60 0.95
C THR A 80 29.19 14.12 1.14
N ALA A 81 30.15 13.28 0.76
CA ALA A 81 30.17 11.82 0.90
C ALA A 81 29.20 11.03 -0.01
N GLY A 82 29.42 11.08 -1.34
CA GLY A 82 28.85 10.03 -2.20
C GLY A 82 29.06 10.16 -3.71
N GLY A 83 29.27 11.35 -4.27
CA GLY A 83 29.49 11.49 -5.73
C GLY A 83 28.35 11.00 -6.63
N TYR A 84 27.17 10.70 -6.08
CA TYR A 84 26.05 10.08 -6.83
C TYR A 84 25.18 11.08 -7.60
N LEU A 85 25.19 12.37 -7.24
CA LEU A 85 24.33 13.38 -7.87
C LEU A 85 25.18 14.37 -8.69
N ILE A 86 25.25 14.15 -9.99
CA ILE A 86 25.76 15.15 -10.94
C ILE A 86 24.84 16.38 -10.98
N GLY A 87 25.37 17.56 -11.32
CA GLY A 87 24.62 18.82 -11.27
C GLY A 87 23.28 18.81 -12.03
N ALA A 88 23.22 18.13 -13.17
CA ALA A 88 21.97 17.94 -13.93
C ALA A 88 20.91 17.13 -13.15
N VAL A 89 21.33 16.09 -12.43
CA VAL A 89 20.43 15.28 -11.58
C VAL A 89 19.97 16.10 -10.38
N ALA A 90 20.86 16.85 -9.74
CA ALA A 90 20.50 17.73 -8.63
C ALA A 90 19.43 18.78 -9.04
N GLN A 91 19.61 19.40 -10.21
CA GLN A 91 18.62 20.34 -10.77
C GLN A 91 17.28 19.66 -11.05
N ASP A 92 17.28 18.47 -11.67
CA ASP A 92 16.07 17.70 -11.92
C ASP A 92 15.33 17.31 -10.62
N LEU A 93 16.04 16.88 -9.58
CA LEU A 93 15.45 16.55 -8.27
C LEU A 93 14.82 17.77 -7.57
N ALA A 94 15.31 18.97 -7.89
CA ALA A 94 14.82 20.24 -7.36
C ALA A 94 13.68 20.87 -8.19
N SER A 95 13.30 20.24 -9.31
CA SER A 95 12.25 20.69 -10.22
C SER A 95 10.88 20.11 -9.83
N PHE A 96 9.84 20.91 -10.00
CA PHE A 96 8.46 20.56 -9.67
C PHE A 96 7.48 21.11 -10.71
N PRO A 97 6.23 20.59 -10.76
CA PRO A 97 5.17 21.23 -11.54
C PRO A 97 4.95 22.68 -11.11
N THR A 98 4.26 23.45 -11.95
CA THR A 98 3.82 24.82 -11.63
C THR A 98 3.01 24.85 -10.32
N ARG A 99 2.97 26.01 -9.64
CA ARG A 99 2.31 26.10 -8.32
C ARG A 99 0.84 25.69 -8.36
N ILE A 100 0.11 26.07 -9.41
CA ILE A 100 -1.30 25.70 -9.59
C ILE A 100 -1.48 24.18 -9.62
N VAL A 101 -0.61 23.48 -10.36
CA VAL A 101 -0.63 22.01 -10.43
C VAL A 101 -0.25 21.39 -9.08
N ARG A 102 0.78 21.92 -8.41
CA ARG A 102 1.19 21.45 -7.08
C ARG A 102 0.08 21.59 -6.04
N ASP A 103 -0.56 22.76 -5.99
CA ASP A 103 -1.67 23.04 -5.08
C ASP A 103 -2.83 22.07 -5.33
N SER A 104 -3.18 21.82 -6.59
CA SER A 104 -4.20 20.84 -6.96
C SER A 104 -3.83 19.42 -6.52
N LEU A 105 -2.57 18.99 -6.72
CA LEU A 105 -2.12 17.66 -6.34
C LEU A 105 -2.08 17.46 -4.83
N VAL A 106 -1.58 18.45 -4.08
CA VAL A 106 -1.61 18.44 -2.61
C VAL A 106 -3.05 18.34 -2.10
N GLN A 107 -3.97 19.09 -2.71
CA GLN A 107 -5.39 19.01 -2.36
C GLN A 107 -5.97 17.62 -2.67
N THR A 108 -5.69 17.07 -3.85
CA THR A 108 -6.10 15.70 -4.22
C THR A 108 -5.57 14.67 -3.22
N TYR A 109 -4.32 14.78 -2.75
CA TYR A 109 -3.79 13.86 -1.73
C TYR A 109 -4.63 13.89 -0.45
N PHE A 110 -4.89 15.09 0.10
CA PHE A 110 -5.61 15.22 1.36
C PHE A 110 -7.11 14.92 1.26
N ASP A 111 -7.74 15.16 0.11
CA ASP A 111 -9.17 14.88 -0.09
C ASP A 111 -9.44 13.42 -0.46
N ASP A 112 -8.60 12.82 -1.30
CA ASP A 112 -8.88 11.54 -1.96
C ASP A 112 -8.01 10.37 -1.50
N ILE A 113 -6.91 10.58 -0.74
CA ILE A 113 -6.00 9.51 -0.28
C ILE A 113 -5.85 9.49 1.24
N HIS A 114 -5.50 10.63 1.83
CA HIS A 114 -5.28 10.80 3.27
C HIS A 114 -6.41 10.26 4.15
N PRO A 115 -7.72 10.40 3.80
CA PRO A 115 -8.80 9.95 4.68
C PRO A 115 -8.71 8.48 5.07
N CYS A 116 -8.26 7.60 4.17
CA CYS A 116 -8.10 6.17 4.48
C CYS A 116 -6.65 5.74 4.71
N TYR A 117 -5.70 6.62 4.36
CA TYR A 117 -4.28 6.33 4.38
C TYR A 117 -3.51 7.54 4.94
N PRO A 118 -3.74 7.92 6.23
CA PRO A 118 -3.17 9.10 6.88
C PRO A 118 -1.69 8.88 7.24
N VAL A 119 -0.87 8.71 6.20
CA VAL A 119 0.58 8.51 6.28
C VAL A 119 1.25 9.81 6.72
N ILE A 120 0.81 10.94 6.18
CA ILE A 120 1.33 12.27 6.45
C ILE A 120 0.43 12.96 7.48
N ASP A 121 1.01 13.76 8.36
CA ASP A 121 0.24 14.62 9.24
C ASP A 121 -0.22 15.87 8.46
N GLU A 122 -1.53 16.07 8.31
CA GLU A 122 -2.04 17.12 7.44
C GLU A 122 -1.63 18.51 7.94
N GLU A 123 -1.83 18.80 9.23
CA GLU A 123 -1.59 20.12 9.77
C GLU A 123 -0.11 20.49 9.65
N GLU A 124 0.79 19.55 9.97
CA GLU A 124 2.23 19.79 9.83
C GLU A 124 2.64 19.98 8.37
N PHE A 125 2.16 19.13 7.46
CA PHE A 125 2.51 19.24 6.04
C PHE A 125 1.99 20.53 5.43
N ARG A 126 0.74 20.92 5.73
CA ARG A 126 0.19 22.17 5.19
C ARG A 126 0.86 23.40 5.79
N ARG A 127 1.29 23.36 7.05
CA ARG A 127 2.11 24.40 7.67
C ARG A 127 3.42 24.55 6.90
N GLN A 128 4.17 23.46 6.74
CA GLN A 128 5.43 23.43 5.99
C GLN A 128 5.25 23.87 4.53
N TYR A 129 4.20 23.40 3.86
CA TYR A 129 3.95 23.72 2.45
C TYR A 129 3.69 25.23 2.19
N ARG A 130 3.17 25.95 3.20
CA ARG A 130 2.96 27.40 3.12
C ARG A 130 4.21 28.21 3.45
N ASP A 131 5.17 27.62 4.16
CA ASP A 131 6.38 28.27 4.65
C ASP A 131 7.57 27.98 3.72
N PRO A 132 8.08 28.98 2.96
CA PRO A 132 9.24 28.78 2.10
C PRO A 132 10.53 28.48 2.85
N ASP A 133 10.62 28.86 4.13
CA ASP A 133 11.81 28.70 4.97
C ASP A 133 11.81 27.34 5.70
N ASP A 134 10.65 26.69 5.81
CA ASP A 134 10.46 25.36 6.40
C ASP A 134 9.62 24.44 5.49
N PRO A 135 10.08 24.15 4.26
CA PRO A 135 9.32 23.37 3.29
C PRO A 135 9.25 21.88 3.68
N PRO A 136 8.24 21.14 3.18
CA PRO A 136 8.13 19.71 3.46
C PRO A 136 9.38 18.95 2.99
N PRO A 137 9.76 17.86 3.69
CA PRO A 137 10.90 17.05 3.30
C PRO A 137 10.83 16.65 1.82
N LEU A 138 11.91 16.90 1.08
CA LEU A 138 11.89 16.85 -0.38
C LEU A 138 11.38 15.51 -0.93
N ILE A 139 11.79 14.40 -0.31
CA ILE A 139 11.34 13.05 -0.69
C ILE A 139 9.83 12.84 -0.44
N LEU A 140 9.30 13.34 0.69
CA LEU A 140 7.88 13.28 1.01
C LEU A 140 7.08 14.12 0.03
N PHE A 141 7.59 15.29 -0.34
CA PHE A 141 6.90 16.14 -1.29
C PHE A 141 6.77 15.47 -2.66
N HIS A 142 7.84 14.87 -3.20
CA HIS A 142 7.75 14.08 -4.44
C HIS A 142 6.80 12.89 -4.30
N ALA A 143 6.81 12.19 -3.16
CA ALA A 143 5.96 11.02 -2.94
C ALA A 143 4.46 11.38 -2.81
N VAL A 144 4.12 12.50 -2.16
CA VAL A 144 2.76 13.05 -2.09
C VAL A 144 2.26 13.43 -3.48
N LEU A 145 3.08 14.18 -4.25
CA LEU A 145 2.74 14.55 -5.62
C LEU A 145 2.55 13.32 -6.52
N LEU A 146 3.38 12.28 -6.35
CA LEU A 146 3.28 11.02 -7.09
C LEU A 146 1.95 10.32 -6.84
N ALA A 147 1.62 10.10 -5.56
CA ALA A 147 0.39 9.42 -5.17
C ALA A 147 -0.85 10.18 -5.67
N ALA A 148 -0.87 11.51 -5.53
CA ALA A 148 -1.95 12.34 -6.06
C ALA A 148 -2.03 12.33 -7.59
N ALA A 149 -0.89 12.42 -8.30
CA ALA A 149 -0.87 12.45 -9.75
C ALA A 149 -1.44 11.17 -10.38
N ARG A 150 -1.30 10.03 -9.68
CA ARG A 150 -1.87 8.73 -10.10
C ARG A 150 -3.39 8.78 -10.24
N ILE A 151 -4.09 9.53 -9.39
CA ILE A 151 -5.56 9.59 -9.34
C ILE A 151 -6.14 10.94 -9.76
N SER A 152 -5.29 11.93 -10.04
CA SER A 152 -5.73 13.28 -10.40
C SER A 152 -6.34 13.33 -11.80
N ASP A 153 -7.46 14.05 -11.90
CA ASP A 153 -8.11 14.43 -13.16
C ASP A 153 -7.75 15.87 -13.59
N HIS A 154 -6.72 16.49 -12.98
CA HIS A 154 -6.29 17.84 -13.37
C HIS A 154 -5.93 17.88 -14.87
N PRO A 155 -6.38 18.88 -15.65
CA PRO A 155 -6.23 18.89 -17.12
C PRO A 155 -4.79 18.81 -17.63
N MET A 156 -3.82 19.30 -16.84
CA MET A 156 -2.38 19.19 -17.17
C MET A 156 -1.73 17.87 -16.72
N ILE A 157 -2.41 17.09 -15.88
CA ILE A 157 -1.89 15.82 -15.34
C ILE A 157 -2.51 14.64 -16.06
N ALA A 158 -3.84 14.60 -16.19
CA ALA A 158 -4.55 13.43 -16.71
C ALA A 158 -4.04 12.94 -18.10
N PRO A 159 -3.76 13.82 -19.09
CA PRO A 159 -3.23 13.39 -20.39
C PRO A 159 -1.80 12.82 -20.32
N SER A 160 -0.99 13.29 -19.37
CA SER A 160 0.43 12.96 -19.23
C SER A 160 0.71 12.14 -17.97
N ARG A 161 -0.31 11.51 -17.38
CA ARG A 161 -0.26 10.83 -16.08
C ARG A 161 0.86 9.78 -16.01
N PRO A 162 1.06 8.90 -17.01
CA PRO A 162 2.18 7.95 -17.00
C PRO A 162 3.53 8.68 -16.88
N THR A 163 3.80 9.67 -17.74
CA THR A 163 5.06 10.43 -17.75
C THR A 163 5.29 11.20 -16.44
N VAL A 164 4.25 11.86 -15.91
CA VAL A 164 4.34 12.61 -14.65
C VAL A 164 4.64 11.68 -13.48
N THR A 165 3.89 10.58 -13.36
CA THR A 165 4.08 9.61 -12.26
C THR A 165 5.44 8.90 -12.38
N ALA A 166 5.91 8.54 -13.57
CA ALA A 166 7.25 8.00 -13.78
C ALA A 166 8.36 8.99 -13.37
N THR A 167 8.18 10.27 -13.71
CA THR A 167 9.14 11.33 -13.34
C THR A 167 9.23 11.52 -11.84
N LEU A 168 8.08 11.66 -11.16
CA LEU A 168 8.02 11.82 -9.71
C LEU A 168 8.56 10.59 -8.98
N PHE A 169 8.23 9.39 -9.47
CA PHE A 169 8.79 8.13 -8.96
C PHE A 169 10.32 8.10 -9.06
N ARG A 170 10.88 8.37 -10.25
CA ARG A 170 12.32 8.39 -10.47
C ARG A 170 13.03 9.36 -9.53
N ARG A 171 12.46 10.56 -9.33
CA ARG A 171 13.01 11.59 -8.42
C ARG A 171 12.96 11.12 -6.96
N ALA A 172 11.81 10.64 -6.47
CA ALA A 172 11.66 10.12 -5.12
C ALA A 172 12.59 8.92 -4.84
N LYS A 173 12.68 7.99 -5.79
CA LYS A 173 13.59 6.83 -5.74
C LYS A 173 15.05 7.26 -5.66
N ALA A 174 15.47 8.21 -6.50
CA ALA A 174 16.84 8.72 -6.48
C ALA A 174 17.20 9.39 -5.14
N LEU A 175 16.28 10.15 -4.53
CA LEU A 175 16.47 10.73 -3.20
C LEU A 175 16.60 9.65 -2.12
N PHE A 176 15.78 8.60 -2.21
CA PHE A 176 15.81 7.45 -1.30
C PHE A 176 17.16 6.72 -1.39
N GLU A 177 17.62 6.40 -2.61
CA GLU A 177 18.86 5.65 -2.88
C GLU A 177 20.11 6.48 -2.55
N ALA A 178 20.10 7.78 -2.85
CA ALA A 178 21.16 8.71 -2.48
C ALA A 178 21.22 8.99 -0.97
N ARG A 179 20.26 8.47 -0.19
CA ARG A 179 20.09 8.72 1.24
C ARG A 179 20.04 10.23 1.56
N TYR A 180 19.36 10.98 0.68
CA TYR A 180 19.12 12.42 0.79
C TYR A 180 17.96 12.74 1.75
N GLU A 181 17.76 11.88 2.74
CA GLU A 181 16.84 12.07 3.85
C GLU A 181 17.46 11.35 5.04
N ASN A 182 17.48 12.05 6.17
CA ASN A 182 18.11 11.60 7.39
C ASN A 182 17.09 11.03 8.38
N ASP A 183 15.84 11.47 8.32
CA ASP A 183 14.76 10.93 9.14
C ASP A 183 14.20 9.65 8.52
N ARG A 184 14.23 8.58 9.31
CA ARG A 184 13.76 7.26 8.88
C ARG A 184 12.23 7.17 8.87
N VAL A 185 11.54 7.99 9.65
CA VAL A 185 10.07 8.11 9.62
C VAL A 185 9.64 8.63 8.25
N HIS A 186 10.31 9.69 7.75
CA HIS A 186 10.09 10.20 6.40
C HIS A 186 10.37 9.11 5.34
N LEU A 187 11.38 8.26 5.54
CA LEU A 187 11.63 7.14 4.61
C LEU A 187 10.51 6.08 4.63
N VAL A 188 9.92 5.77 5.80
CA VAL A 188 8.74 4.88 5.88
C VAL A 188 7.57 5.50 5.13
N GLN A 189 7.24 6.76 5.44
CA GLN A 189 6.15 7.49 4.80
C GLN A 189 6.34 7.62 3.29
N ALA A 190 7.55 7.98 2.85
CA ALA A 190 7.90 8.05 1.43
C ALA A 190 7.72 6.69 0.76
N ALA A 191 8.22 5.60 1.34
CA ALA A 191 8.11 4.27 0.75
C ALA A 191 6.64 3.80 0.62
N LEU A 192 5.79 4.08 1.62
CA LEU A 192 4.35 3.82 1.56
C LEU A 192 3.65 4.57 0.42
N LEU A 193 4.08 5.80 0.13
CA LEU A 193 3.50 6.63 -0.93
C LEU A 193 4.10 6.34 -2.31
N ILE A 194 5.39 6.02 -2.39
CA ILE A 194 6.06 5.60 -3.62
C ILE A 194 5.43 4.32 -4.20
N ALA A 195 4.89 3.45 -3.34
CA ALA A 195 4.16 2.24 -3.76
C ALA A 195 2.92 2.53 -4.64
N TRP A 196 2.43 3.77 -4.72
CA TRP A 196 1.37 4.17 -5.66
C TRP A 196 1.83 4.26 -7.12
N HIS A 197 3.12 4.04 -7.37
CA HIS A 197 3.66 3.81 -8.70
C HIS A 197 3.60 2.32 -9.06
N VAL A 198 2.71 1.96 -9.98
CA VAL A 198 2.58 0.61 -10.52
C VAL A 198 2.50 0.69 -12.04
N GLU A 199 3.61 0.35 -12.71
CA GLU A 199 3.71 0.39 -14.19
C GLU A 199 3.85 -1.01 -14.79
N ASP A 200 4.74 -1.84 -14.23
CA ASP A 200 5.05 -3.17 -14.72
C ASP A 200 5.04 -4.19 -13.57
N SER A 201 4.44 -5.37 -13.77
CA SER A 201 4.48 -6.46 -12.79
C SER A 201 5.75 -7.30 -12.87
N ASP A 202 6.44 -7.28 -14.01
CA ASP A 202 7.66 -8.04 -14.26
C ASP A 202 8.86 -7.42 -13.54
N THR A 203 8.90 -6.09 -13.43
CA THR A 203 9.94 -5.39 -12.67
C THR A 203 9.69 -5.44 -11.16
N ILE A 204 10.02 -6.57 -10.55
CA ILE A 204 9.88 -6.83 -9.09
C ILE A 204 10.51 -5.72 -8.23
N SER A 205 11.64 -5.14 -8.65
CA SER A 205 12.37 -4.12 -7.88
C SER A 205 11.75 -2.72 -7.91
N SER A 206 10.70 -2.51 -8.69
CA SER A 206 10.04 -1.20 -8.84
C SER A 206 8.56 -1.21 -8.49
N ASN A 207 7.98 -2.39 -8.23
CA ASN A 207 6.56 -2.53 -7.97
C ASN A 207 6.19 -2.22 -6.50
N ALA A 208 4.89 -2.14 -6.22
CA ALA A 208 4.40 -1.78 -4.88
C ALA A 208 4.91 -2.72 -3.78
N TYR A 209 4.97 -4.03 -4.04
CA TYR A 209 5.50 -5.02 -3.09
C TYR A 209 6.94 -4.74 -2.64
N HIS A 210 7.80 -4.24 -3.55
CA HIS A 210 9.15 -3.83 -3.16
C HIS A 210 9.13 -2.65 -2.20
N TRP A 211 8.41 -1.59 -2.53
CA TRP A 211 8.38 -0.35 -1.74
C TRP A 211 7.69 -0.52 -0.39
N ILE A 212 6.59 -1.29 -0.34
CA ILE A 212 5.98 -1.66 0.94
C ILE A 212 6.94 -2.51 1.76
N GLY A 213 7.68 -3.45 1.15
CA GLY A 213 8.74 -4.18 1.83
C GLY A 213 9.88 -3.30 2.36
N GLN A 214 10.20 -2.19 1.70
CA GLN A 214 11.16 -1.20 2.20
C GLN A 214 10.59 -0.45 3.41
N ALA A 215 9.33 -0.02 3.34
CA ALA A 215 8.63 0.60 4.46
C ALA A 215 8.60 -0.34 5.68
N THR A 216 8.22 -1.61 5.47
CA THR A 216 8.17 -2.66 6.50
C THR A 216 9.53 -2.85 7.17
N ARG A 217 10.61 -3.02 6.40
CA ARG A 217 11.97 -3.21 6.98
C ARG A 217 12.44 -2.01 7.78
N ILE A 218 12.17 -0.79 7.32
CA ILE A 218 12.54 0.43 8.04
C ILE A 218 11.71 0.57 9.32
N ALA A 219 10.40 0.33 9.25
CA ALA A 219 9.50 0.37 10.41
C ALA A 219 9.89 -0.66 11.50
N LEU A 220 10.24 -1.89 11.09
CA LEU A 220 10.79 -2.92 11.99
C LEU A 220 12.12 -2.47 12.62
N GLY A 221 13.01 -1.85 11.85
CA GLY A 221 14.28 -1.31 12.35
C GLY A 221 14.11 -0.14 13.33
N LEU A 222 13.01 0.61 13.21
CA LEU A 222 12.61 1.66 14.16
C LEU A 222 11.88 1.11 15.39
N GLY A 223 11.45 -0.16 15.35
CA GLY A 223 10.70 -0.78 16.44
C GLY A 223 9.24 -0.36 16.50
N MET A 224 8.66 0.10 15.38
CA MET A 224 7.25 0.54 15.31
C MET A 224 6.26 -0.60 15.61
N HIS A 225 6.68 -1.85 15.38
CA HIS A 225 5.92 -3.08 15.63
C HIS A 225 5.82 -3.49 17.11
N ARG A 226 6.58 -2.83 17.98
CA ARG A 226 6.61 -3.14 19.41
C ARG A 226 5.59 -2.34 20.19
N ASP A 227 5.08 -2.86 21.30
CA ASP A 227 4.15 -2.11 22.17
C ASP A 227 4.74 -0.77 22.65
N LEU A 228 4.13 0.33 22.19
CA LEU A 228 4.45 1.72 22.51
C LEU A 228 3.35 2.40 23.37
N THR A 229 2.44 1.64 23.98
CA THR A 229 1.40 2.22 24.86
C THR A 229 1.97 2.76 26.18
N GLY A 230 1.12 3.32 27.05
CA GLY A 230 1.51 3.76 28.39
C GLY A 230 2.02 2.65 29.32
N ARG A 231 1.87 1.37 28.93
CA ARG A 231 2.48 0.22 29.62
C ARG A 231 3.91 -0.08 29.16
N SER A 232 4.32 0.52 28.04
CA SER A 232 5.67 0.40 27.50
C SER A 232 6.66 1.10 28.42
N THR A 233 7.83 0.49 28.60
CA THR A 233 8.97 1.11 29.30
C THR A 233 9.72 2.12 28.42
N THR A 234 9.19 2.43 27.22
CA THR A 234 9.79 3.38 26.28
C THR A 234 9.70 4.81 26.79
N LEU A 235 10.81 5.55 26.68
CA LEU A 235 10.92 6.97 27.05
C LEU A 235 10.51 7.92 25.90
N MET A 236 9.91 7.38 24.83
CA MET A 236 9.51 8.12 23.64
C MET A 236 8.39 9.15 23.94
N PRO A 237 8.46 10.38 23.40
CA PRO A 237 7.41 11.39 23.57
C PRO A 237 6.02 10.90 23.14
N GLY A 238 4.97 11.49 23.72
CA GLY A 238 3.59 11.08 23.47
C GLY A 238 3.18 11.19 22.00
N PHE A 239 3.60 12.26 21.31
CA PHE A 239 3.34 12.44 19.89
C PHE A 239 4.01 11.36 19.03
N ASP A 240 5.32 11.14 19.20
CA ASP A 240 6.06 10.13 18.44
C ASP A 240 5.50 8.72 18.65
N ARG A 241 5.08 8.38 19.87
CA ARG A 241 4.44 7.08 20.16
C ARG A 241 3.17 6.87 19.34
N ARG A 242 2.30 7.88 19.29
CA ARG A 242 1.08 7.84 18.47
C ARG A 242 1.42 7.75 16.98
N HIS A 243 2.39 8.54 16.54
CA HIS A 243 2.80 8.56 15.15
C HIS A 243 3.39 7.22 14.69
N TYR A 244 4.26 6.60 15.50
CA TYR A 244 4.83 5.28 15.22
C TYR A 244 3.76 4.19 15.23
N ARG A 245 2.79 4.28 16.16
CA ARG A 245 1.62 3.39 16.20
C ARG A 245 0.76 3.52 14.94
N ARG A 246 0.40 4.74 14.56
CA ARG A 246 -0.34 5.04 13.32
C ARG A 246 0.37 4.44 12.10
N LEU A 247 1.66 4.75 11.93
CA LEU A 247 2.45 4.26 10.81
C LEU A 247 2.62 2.74 10.80
N TRP A 248 2.82 2.09 11.95
CA TRP A 248 2.88 0.63 12.04
C TRP A 248 1.63 -0.01 11.47
N TRP A 249 0.45 0.45 11.91
CA TRP A 249 -0.81 -0.11 11.46
C TRP A 249 -1.06 0.17 9.97
N LEU A 250 -0.63 1.31 9.43
CA LEU A 250 -0.69 1.58 7.99
C LEU A 250 0.28 0.69 7.19
N VAL A 251 1.49 0.45 7.71
CA VAL A 251 2.46 -0.49 7.12
C VAL A 251 1.86 -1.90 7.08
N LEU A 252 1.28 -2.39 8.19
CA LEU A 252 0.65 -3.71 8.27
C LEU A 252 -0.50 -3.85 7.28
N GLN A 253 -1.36 -2.83 7.19
CA GLN A 253 -2.48 -2.80 6.24
C GLN A 253 -1.97 -2.87 4.80
N ALA A 254 -1.02 -2.01 4.44
CA ALA A 254 -0.46 -1.96 3.09
C ALA A 254 0.27 -3.26 2.73
N GLU A 255 1.09 -3.82 3.62
CA GLU A 255 1.83 -5.06 3.41
C GLU A 255 0.87 -6.24 3.19
N THR A 256 -0.16 -6.35 4.01
CA THR A 256 -1.14 -7.43 3.91
C THR A 256 -1.91 -7.37 2.60
N MET A 257 -2.42 -6.18 2.23
CA MET A 257 -3.15 -5.99 0.97
C MET A 257 -2.24 -6.18 -0.25
N THR A 258 -0.97 -5.80 -0.15
CA THR A 258 0.00 -6.02 -1.24
C THR A 258 0.35 -7.50 -1.39
N ALA A 259 0.50 -8.23 -0.29
CA ALA A 259 0.72 -9.67 -0.31
C ALA A 259 -0.44 -10.41 -0.98
N LEU A 260 -1.68 -10.02 -0.67
CA LEU A 260 -2.88 -10.52 -1.33
C LEU A 260 -2.90 -10.19 -2.83
N GLU A 261 -2.60 -8.96 -3.19
CA GLU A 261 -2.64 -8.48 -4.58
C GLU A 261 -1.65 -9.22 -5.49
N TYR A 262 -0.40 -9.40 -5.03
CA TYR A 262 0.63 -10.06 -5.81
C TYR A 262 0.69 -11.58 -5.60
N GLY A 263 -0.12 -12.13 -4.68
CA GLY A 263 -0.05 -13.54 -4.28
C GLY A 263 1.30 -13.93 -3.67
N ARG A 264 1.99 -12.98 -3.03
CA ARG A 264 3.33 -13.15 -2.44
C ARG A 264 3.22 -13.38 -0.92
N PRO A 265 4.17 -14.08 -0.29
CA PRO A 265 4.20 -14.20 1.17
C PRO A 265 4.30 -12.82 1.82
N SER A 266 3.56 -12.60 2.92
CA SER A 266 3.74 -11.39 3.72
C SER A 266 5.11 -11.39 4.40
N MET A 267 5.75 -10.22 4.48
CA MET A 267 6.96 -10.00 5.26
C MET A 267 6.69 -9.89 6.77
N ILE A 268 5.43 -9.70 7.17
CA ILE A 268 5.01 -9.60 8.57
C ILE A 268 4.37 -10.92 8.98
N ARG A 269 4.67 -11.39 10.19
CA ARG A 269 3.99 -12.53 10.80
C ARG A 269 3.35 -12.08 12.10
N ALA A 270 2.24 -12.71 12.49
CA ALA A 270 1.50 -12.34 13.70
C ALA A 270 2.35 -12.45 14.98
N GLU A 271 3.29 -13.37 15.00
CA GLU A 271 4.25 -13.58 16.08
C GLU A 271 5.37 -12.54 16.16
N ASP A 272 5.59 -11.75 15.10
CA ASP A 272 6.73 -10.83 15.05
C ASP A 272 6.44 -9.50 15.75
N TYR A 273 5.17 -9.13 15.93
CA TYR A 273 4.73 -7.85 16.50
C TYR A 273 3.84 -8.03 17.74
N ASP A 274 3.82 -7.01 18.59
CA ASP A 274 2.99 -6.99 19.81
C ASP A 274 2.35 -5.63 20.07
N GLN A 275 2.24 -4.81 19.02
CA GLN A 275 1.51 -3.56 19.05
C GLN A 275 0.02 -3.79 19.39
N PRO A 276 -0.52 -3.13 20.42
CA PRO A 276 -1.95 -3.19 20.70
C PRO A 276 -2.79 -2.60 19.56
N PRO A 277 -4.06 -3.01 19.41
CA PRO A 277 -4.95 -2.52 18.37
C PRO A 277 -4.93 -1.01 18.20
N LEU A 278 -5.03 -0.56 16.95
CA LEU A 278 -5.11 0.86 16.63
C LEU A 278 -6.32 1.48 17.33
N SER A 279 -6.16 2.70 17.82
CA SER A 279 -7.22 3.43 18.51
C SER A 279 -7.41 4.81 17.89
N GLN A 280 -8.57 5.43 18.13
CA GLN A 280 -8.82 6.81 17.69
C GLN A 280 -7.78 7.81 18.22
N SER A 281 -7.26 7.58 19.43
CA SER A 281 -6.23 8.45 20.00
C SER A 281 -4.92 8.44 19.22
N ASP A 282 -4.65 7.41 18.41
CA ASP A 282 -3.44 7.32 17.58
C ASP A 282 -3.54 8.14 16.28
N LEU A 283 -4.75 8.62 15.94
CA LEU A 283 -5.06 9.35 14.71
C LEU A 283 -5.22 10.87 14.95
N LEU A 284 -4.58 11.40 16.00
CA LEU A 284 -4.51 12.84 16.25
C LEU A 284 -3.38 13.48 15.44
N ASN A 285 -3.55 14.75 15.07
CA ASN A 285 -2.53 15.58 14.43
C ASN A 285 -1.37 15.89 15.39
N PHE A 286 -0.30 16.49 14.88
CA PHE A 286 0.88 16.81 15.67
C PHE A 286 0.63 17.78 16.82
N ASP A 287 -0.29 18.73 16.63
CA ASP A 287 -0.73 19.69 17.64
C ASP A 287 -1.70 19.08 18.68
N GLY A 288 -2.08 17.81 18.50
CA GLY A 288 -3.03 17.09 19.33
C GLY A 288 -4.49 17.30 18.94
N SER A 289 -4.78 18.07 17.88
CA SER A 289 -6.13 18.21 17.33
C SER A 289 -6.59 16.90 16.65
N PRO A 290 -7.90 16.65 16.57
CA PRO A 290 -8.41 15.51 15.79
C PRO A 290 -8.20 15.77 14.29
N ASP A 291 -7.73 14.76 13.58
CA ASP A 291 -7.68 14.77 12.12
C ASP A 291 -9.11 14.69 11.57
N THR A 292 -9.61 15.80 11.02
CA THR A 292 -10.98 15.90 10.51
C THR A 292 -11.17 15.26 9.13
N LEU A 293 -10.08 15.01 8.39
CA LEU A 293 -10.15 14.38 7.08
C LEU A 293 -10.04 12.86 7.19
N ALA A 294 -9.34 12.34 8.21
CA ALA A 294 -9.25 10.91 8.46
C ALA A 294 -10.63 10.25 8.67
N CYS A 295 -10.93 9.24 7.86
CA CYS A 295 -12.03 8.32 8.05
C CYS A 295 -11.65 7.30 9.13
N ILE A 296 -11.69 7.71 10.39
CA ILE A 296 -11.26 6.92 11.55
C ILE A 296 -11.92 5.53 11.57
N GLU A 297 -13.23 5.45 11.32
CA GLU A 297 -13.96 4.17 11.28
C GLU A 297 -13.37 3.20 10.25
N TYR A 298 -13.04 3.68 9.04
CA TYR A 298 -12.40 2.86 8.02
C TYR A 298 -11.03 2.36 8.48
N VAL A 299 -10.17 3.24 8.98
CA VAL A 299 -8.78 2.88 9.34
C VAL A 299 -8.76 1.81 10.44
N LEU A 300 -9.66 1.92 11.42
CA LEU A 300 -9.79 0.95 12.52
C LEU A 300 -10.32 -0.41 12.04
N LEU A 301 -11.42 -0.43 11.26
CA LEU A 301 -11.97 -1.67 10.74
C LEU A 301 -11.03 -2.34 9.73
N ASN A 302 -10.30 -1.55 8.94
CA ASN A 302 -9.33 -2.07 7.98
C ASN A 302 -8.10 -2.66 8.68
N SER A 303 -7.64 -2.11 9.81
CA SER A 303 -6.59 -2.75 10.61
C SER A 303 -7.00 -4.14 11.08
N GLU A 304 -8.21 -4.28 11.64
CA GLU A 304 -8.72 -5.56 12.10
C GLU A 304 -8.90 -6.55 10.95
N LEU A 305 -9.45 -6.10 9.81
CA LEU A 305 -9.56 -6.91 8.60
C LEU A 305 -8.19 -7.42 8.13
N CYS A 306 -7.16 -6.58 8.16
CA CYS A 306 -5.81 -6.97 7.74
C CYS A 306 -5.17 -7.97 8.70
N GLU A 307 -5.45 -7.93 10.01
CA GLU A 307 -5.02 -8.99 10.94
C GLU A 307 -5.66 -10.34 10.58
N ILE A 308 -6.96 -10.35 10.29
CA ILE A 308 -7.69 -11.55 9.85
C ILE A 308 -7.13 -12.05 8.51
N ALA A 309 -6.88 -11.14 7.58
CA ALA A 309 -6.31 -11.46 6.28
C ALA A 309 -4.88 -12.04 6.39
N LEU A 310 -4.09 -11.56 7.35
CA LEU A 310 -2.76 -12.09 7.64
C LEU A 310 -2.84 -13.54 8.16
N ALA A 311 -3.79 -13.83 9.05
CA ALA A 311 -4.06 -15.20 9.51
C ALA A 311 -4.51 -16.11 8.36
N MET A 312 -5.32 -15.60 7.44
CA MET A 312 -5.74 -16.32 6.22
C MET A 312 -4.57 -16.57 5.27
N LEU A 313 -3.66 -15.62 5.07
CA LEU A 313 -2.42 -15.82 4.31
C LEU A 313 -1.55 -16.92 4.95
N ALA A 314 -1.45 -16.95 6.27
CA ALA A 314 -0.73 -18.00 6.99
C ALA A 314 -1.36 -19.39 6.79
N LEU A 315 -2.69 -19.49 6.72
CA LEU A 315 -3.44 -20.72 6.38
C LEU A 315 -3.13 -21.24 4.96
N ASN A 316 -2.72 -20.36 4.05
CA ASN A 316 -2.32 -20.75 2.69
C ASN A 316 -0.83 -21.09 2.57
N ALA A 317 -0.05 -21.00 3.66
CA ALA A 317 1.36 -21.32 3.63
C ALA A 317 1.60 -22.82 3.42
N PRO A 318 2.67 -23.24 2.70
CA PRO A 318 2.91 -24.65 2.35
C PRO A 318 3.04 -25.63 3.54
N ARG A 319 3.27 -25.13 4.75
CA ARG A 319 3.47 -25.93 5.99
C ARG A 319 2.42 -25.62 7.07
N SER A 320 1.30 -25.02 6.70
CA SER A 320 0.23 -24.69 7.63
C SER A 320 -0.72 -25.86 7.87
N SER A 321 -1.44 -25.84 9.00
CA SER A 321 -2.57 -26.74 9.27
C SER A 321 -3.89 -25.99 9.08
N LEU A 322 -4.92 -26.70 8.62
CA LEU A 322 -6.27 -26.16 8.43
C LEU A 322 -7.05 -25.94 9.73
N ASP A 323 -6.52 -26.37 10.88
CA ASP A 323 -7.21 -26.31 12.18
C ASP A 323 -7.62 -24.89 12.58
N ASN A 324 -6.89 -23.87 12.11
CA ASN A 324 -7.16 -22.47 12.43
C ASN A 324 -8.27 -21.82 11.57
N ALA A 325 -8.78 -22.50 10.55
CA ALA A 325 -9.73 -21.91 9.60
C ALA A 325 -11.08 -21.52 10.22
N ILE A 326 -11.57 -22.30 11.20
CA ILE A 326 -12.85 -22.04 11.88
C ILE A 326 -12.80 -20.70 12.64
N ASN A 327 -11.66 -20.41 13.29
CA ASN A 327 -11.46 -19.17 14.03
C ASN A 327 -11.50 -17.94 13.10
N ILE A 328 -10.93 -18.06 11.89
CA ILE A 328 -10.94 -16.98 10.90
C ILE A 328 -12.37 -16.69 10.43
N ASP A 329 -13.19 -17.73 10.18
CA ASP A 329 -14.58 -17.57 9.75
C ASP A 329 -15.44 -16.85 10.82
N GLU A 330 -15.27 -17.21 12.10
CA GLU A 330 -15.94 -16.54 13.22
C GLU A 330 -15.53 -15.07 13.35
N GLN A 331 -14.24 -14.75 13.17
CA GLN A 331 -13.76 -13.36 13.19
C GLN A 331 -14.33 -12.54 12.02
N LEU A 332 -14.38 -13.10 10.81
CA LEU A 332 -14.99 -12.45 9.65
C LEU A 332 -16.48 -12.20 9.88
N ALA A 333 -17.21 -13.17 10.43
CA ALA A 333 -18.63 -13.02 10.76
C ALA A 333 -18.85 -11.90 11.80
N GLY A 334 -17.99 -11.80 12.82
CA GLY A 334 -18.01 -10.72 13.81
C GLY A 334 -17.71 -9.34 13.21
N LEU A 335 -16.79 -9.26 12.25
CA LEU A 335 -16.49 -8.03 11.51
C LEU A 335 -17.65 -7.62 10.59
N ALA A 336 -18.29 -8.58 9.92
CA ALA A 336 -19.41 -8.35 9.00
C ALA A 336 -20.56 -7.57 9.64
N LEU A 337 -20.82 -7.80 10.94
CA LEU A 337 -21.87 -7.12 11.69
C LEU A 337 -21.59 -5.62 11.91
N ARG A 338 -20.31 -5.21 11.87
CA ARG A 338 -19.87 -3.83 12.09
C ARG A 338 -19.53 -3.10 10.80
N LEU A 339 -19.54 -3.78 9.65
CA LEU A 339 -19.24 -3.13 8.38
C LEU A 339 -20.29 -2.05 8.05
N PRO A 340 -19.85 -0.85 7.67
CA PRO A 340 -20.75 0.24 7.32
C PRO A 340 -21.53 -0.10 6.04
N ARG A 341 -22.83 0.20 6.05
CA ARG A 341 -23.76 -0.16 4.96
C ARG A 341 -23.91 0.92 3.89
N ASN A 342 -23.37 2.12 4.12
CA ASN A 342 -23.48 3.21 3.16
C ASN A 342 -22.62 2.95 1.91
N ASN A 343 -22.89 3.68 0.83
CA ASN A 343 -22.17 3.56 -0.44
C ASN A 343 -21.14 4.67 -0.66
N SER A 344 -20.60 5.23 0.44
CA SER A 344 -19.42 6.09 0.33
C SER A 344 -18.25 5.28 -0.22
N PHE A 345 -17.29 5.98 -0.85
CA PHE A 345 -16.12 5.34 -1.43
C PHE A 345 -15.40 4.41 -0.45
N TRP A 346 -15.15 4.89 0.78
CA TRP A 346 -14.44 4.14 1.83
C TRP A 346 -15.19 2.89 2.28
N CYS A 347 -16.52 2.97 2.40
CA CYS A 347 -17.33 1.81 2.76
C CYS A 347 -17.34 0.78 1.63
N CYS A 348 -17.40 1.22 0.37
CA CYS A 348 -17.22 0.33 -0.77
C CYS A 348 -15.83 -0.33 -0.74
N GLN A 349 -14.75 0.42 -0.48
CA GLN A 349 -13.38 -0.10 -0.43
C GLN A 349 -13.21 -1.18 0.67
N LEU A 350 -13.78 -0.93 1.84
CA LEU A 350 -13.75 -1.89 2.96
C LEU A 350 -14.55 -3.16 2.63
N ARG A 351 -15.74 -3.01 2.02
CA ARG A 351 -16.55 -4.15 1.57
C ARG A 351 -15.84 -4.98 0.49
N ILE A 352 -15.15 -4.33 -0.45
CA ILE A 352 -14.36 -5.00 -1.48
C ILE A 352 -13.25 -5.83 -0.84
N SER A 353 -12.49 -5.22 0.09
CA SER A 353 -11.38 -5.88 0.79
C SER A 353 -11.88 -7.05 1.64
N TYR A 354 -12.97 -6.84 2.40
CA TYR A 354 -13.62 -7.89 3.19
C TYR A 354 -14.09 -9.06 2.31
N SER A 355 -14.79 -8.76 1.22
CA SER A 355 -15.31 -9.77 0.30
C SER A 355 -14.20 -10.54 -0.40
N LEU A 356 -13.06 -9.91 -0.68
CA LEU A 356 -11.88 -10.61 -1.19
C LEU A 356 -11.37 -11.63 -0.16
N VAL A 357 -11.20 -11.24 1.11
CA VAL A 357 -10.70 -12.14 2.16
C VAL A 357 -11.66 -13.32 2.37
N VAL A 358 -12.97 -13.07 2.40
CA VAL A 358 -14.01 -14.12 2.47
C VAL A 358 -13.91 -15.07 1.27
N LEU A 359 -13.82 -14.53 0.05
CA LEU A 359 -13.73 -15.32 -1.17
C LEU A 359 -12.47 -16.21 -1.17
N LEU A 360 -11.34 -15.70 -0.69
CA LEU A 360 -10.09 -16.46 -0.59
C LEU A 360 -10.17 -17.56 0.47
N LEU A 361 -10.72 -17.27 1.66
CA LEU A 361 -10.90 -18.26 2.72
C LEU A 361 -11.75 -19.45 2.25
N HIS A 362 -12.91 -19.20 1.63
CA HIS A 362 -13.82 -20.26 1.18
C HIS A 362 -13.31 -21.03 -0.04
N ARG A 363 -12.38 -20.46 -0.81
CA ARG A 363 -11.65 -21.20 -1.85
C ARG A 363 -10.65 -22.18 -1.27
N THR A 364 -10.04 -21.83 -0.13
CA THR A 364 -9.08 -22.69 0.59
C THR A 364 -9.77 -23.79 1.37
N THR A 365 -10.81 -23.48 2.15
CA THR A 365 -11.45 -24.44 3.06
C THR A 365 -12.46 -25.38 2.38
N ARG A 366 -13.15 -24.91 1.33
CA ARG A 366 -14.14 -25.67 0.55
C ARG A 366 -15.22 -26.38 1.38
N SER A 367 -15.83 -25.65 2.32
CA SER A 367 -17.02 -26.10 3.05
C SER A 367 -18.25 -26.28 2.14
N GLN A 368 -19.30 -26.94 2.63
CA GLN A 368 -20.55 -27.17 1.89
C GLN A 368 -21.19 -25.86 1.39
N ASP A 369 -21.12 -24.78 2.19
CA ASP A 369 -21.70 -23.48 1.86
C ASP A 369 -20.77 -22.56 1.06
N SER A 370 -19.52 -22.98 0.83
CA SER A 370 -18.48 -22.14 0.19
C SER A 370 -18.90 -21.63 -1.19
N ALA A 371 -19.69 -22.40 -1.95
CA ALA A 371 -20.19 -21.97 -3.26
C ALA A 371 -21.20 -20.81 -3.17
N ILE A 372 -22.04 -20.78 -2.13
CA ILE A 372 -23.01 -19.71 -1.90
C ILE A 372 -22.27 -18.47 -1.42
N ILE A 373 -21.41 -18.62 -0.42
CA ILE A 373 -20.66 -17.52 0.18
C ILE A 373 -19.73 -16.86 -0.85
N SER A 374 -19.04 -17.65 -1.68
CA SER A 374 -18.19 -17.12 -2.76
C SER A 374 -18.98 -16.32 -3.80
N ARG A 375 -20.24 -16.72 -4.08
CA ARG A 375 -21.11 -16.00 -5.01
C ARG A 375 -21.53 -14.65 -4.44
N GLU A 376 -21.99 -14.64 -3.20
CA GLU A 376 -22.38 -13.41 -2.49
C GLU A 376 -21.19 -12.45 -2.38
N ALA A 377 -20.01 -12.95 -1.99
CA ALA A 377 -18.79 -12.15 -1.92
C ALA A 377 -18.41 -11.55 -3.28
N SER A 378 -18.42 -12.36 -4.36
CA SER A 378 -18.11 -11.87 -5.71
C SER A 378 -19.14 -10.85 -6.21
N SER A 379 -20.42 -11.03 -5.87
CA SER A 379 -21.47 -10.05 -6.18
C SER A 379 -21.30 -8.76 -5.38
N SER A 380 -20.92 -8.84 -4.10
CA SER A 380 -20.62 -7.69 -3.26
C SER A 380 -19.45 -6.86 -3.80
N ILE A 381 -18.41 -7.51 -4.31
CA ILE A 381 -17.29 -6.83 -5.01
C ILE A 381 -17.83 -6.04 -6.21
N LEU A 382 -18.53 -6.70 -7.13
CA LEU A 382 -19.05 -6.07 -8.34
C LEU A 382 -19.99 -4.89 -8.04
N THR A 383 -20.95 -5.08 -7.14
CA THR A 383 -21.92 -4.04 -6.76
C THR A 383 -21.27 -2.86 -6.04
N SER A 384 -20.20 -3.09 -5.29
CA SER A 384 -19.41 -2.00 -4.68
C SER A 384 -18.70 -1.16 -5.74
N PHE A 385 -18.11 -1.78 -6.75
CA PHE A 385 -17.52 -1.05 -7.88
C PHE A 385 -18.58 -0.30 -8.71
N GLU A 386 -19.74 -0.88 -8.98
CA GLU A 386 -20.85 -0.19 -9.65
C GLU A 386 -21.33 1.03 -8.86
N SER A 387 -21.36 0.93 -7.52
CA SER A 387 -21.69 2.06 -6.64
C SER A 387 -20.61 3.15 -6.68
N MET A 388 -19.33 2.78 -6.77
CA MET A 388 -18.25 3.75 -6.95
C MET A 388 -18.34 4.46 -8.31
N LEU A 389 -18.70 3.73 -9.36
CA LEU A 389 -18.96 4.29 -10.70
C LEU A 389 -20.12 5.28 -10.69
N SER A 390 -21.25 4.92 -10.07
CA SER A 390 -22.42 5.82 -10.01
C SER A 390 -22.11 7.10 -9.26
N ASN A 391 -21.21 7.04 -8.27
CA ASN A 391 -20.80 8.18 -7.45
C ASN A 391 -19.61 8.96 -8.04
N GLY A 392 -19.03 8.53 -9.16
CA GLY A 392 -17.86 9.19 -9.76
C GLY A 392 -16.57 9.09 -8.91
N THR A 393 -16.47 8.08 -8.05
CA THR A 393 -15.36 7.91 -7.10
C THR A 393 -14.35 6.84 -7.50
N ILE A 394 -14.54 6.18 -8.65
CA ILE A 394 -13.66 5.08 -9.08
C ILE A 394 -12.19 5.49 -9.24
N ARG A 395 -11.91 6.77 -9.55
CA ARG A 395 -10.55 7.30 -9.62
C ARG A 395 -9.77 7.15 -8.30
N GLN A 396 -10.47 7.15 -7.17
CA GLN A 396 -9.89 7.08 -5.83
C GLN A 396 -9.43 5.66 -5.47
N CYS A 397 -9.78 4.64 -6.27
CA CYS A 397 -9.36 3.27 -6.05
C CYS A 397 -7.84 3.13 -6.00
N SER A 398 -7.34 2.47 -4.96
CA SER A 398 -5.93 2.07 -4.86
C SER A 398 -5.61 0.90 -5.80
N TYR A 399 -4.32 0.61 -5.98
CA TYR A 399 -3.86 -0.51 -6.80
C TYR A 399 -4.30 -1.89 -6.29
N HIS A 400 -4.78 -2.02 -5.05
CA HIS A 400 -5.31 -3.29 -4.52
C HIS A 400 -6.69 -3.67 -5.07
N CYS A 401 -7.28 -2.84 -5.93
CA CYS A 401 -8.61 -3.08 -6.48
C CYS A 401 -8.62 -4.07 -7.67
N SER A 402 -7.46 -4.38 -8.27
CA SER A 402 -7.35 -5.32 -9.39
C SER A 402 -7.63 -6.76 -8.97
N THR A 403 -7.05 -7.24 -7.86
CA THR A 403 -7.25 -8.63 -7.42
C THR A 403 -8.70 -8.96 -7.08
N PRO A 404 -9.47 -8.12 -6.37
CA PRO A 404 -10.91 -8.36 -6.18
C PRO A 404 -11.69 -8.51 -7.50
N LEU A 405 -11.43 -7.64 -8.49
CA LEU A 405 -12.08 -7.72 -9.80
C LEU A 405 -11.71 -9.00 -10.55
N LEU A 406 -10.43 -9.37 -10.55
CA LEU A 406 -9.95 -10.64 -11.11
C LEU A 406 -10.59 -11.84 -10.42
N ALA A 407 -10.63 -11.84 -9.09
CA ALA A 407 -11.18 -12.92 -8.30
C ALA A 407 -12.68 -13.11 -8.57
N ALA A 408 -13.43 -12.02 -8.66
CA ALA A 408 -14.85 -12.02 -9.03
C ALA A 408 -15.07 -12.53 -10.47
N GLY A 409 -14.30 -12.04 -11.44
CA GLY A 409 -14.38 -12.50 -12.84
C GLY A 409 -14.10 -14.00 -13.00
N ILE A 410 -13.05 -14.50 -12.33
CA ILE A 410 -12.75 -15.94 -12.28
C ILE A 410 -13.91 -16.71 -11.65
N HIS A 411 -14.49 -16.19 -10.55
CA HIS A 411 -15.62 -16.86 -9.88
C HIS A 411 -16.84 -16.94 -10.78
N PHE A 412 -17.25 -15.85 -11.42
CA PHE A 412 -18.40 -15.83 -12.31
C PHE A 412 -18.22 -16.79 -13.50
N PHE A 413 -17.02 -16.86 -14.07
CA PHE A 413 -16.74 -17.81 -15.15
C PHE A 413 -16.73 -19.28 -14.68
N GLN A 414 -16.27 -19.55 -13.45
CA GLN A 414 -16.38 -20.88 -12.85
C GLN A 414 -17.84 -21.25 -12.54
N ASP A 415 -18.64 -20.31 -12.03
CA ASP A 415 -20.07 -20.52 -11.76
C ASP A 415 -20.82 -20.81 -13.07
N LEU A 416 -20.48 -20.11 -14.16
CA LEU A 416 -20.98 -20.39 -15.51
C LEU A 416 -20.66 -21.83 -15.95
N LYS A 417 -19.39 -22.24 -15.84
CA LYS A 417 -18.94 -23.59 -16.22
C LYS A 417 -19.68 -24.68 -15.44
N THR A 418 -19.73 -24.54 -14.12
CA THR A 418 -20.39 -25.51 -13.23
C THR A 418 -21.90 -25.57 -13.47
N ALA A 419 -22.54 -24.42 -13.74
CA ALA A 419 -23.96 -24.36 -14.08
C ALA A 419 -24.27 -25.04 -15.42
N LYS A 420 -23.40 -24.87 -16.44
CA LYS A 420 -23.54 -25.56 -17.74
C LYS A 420 -23.41 -27.07 -17.57
N THR A 421 -22.43 -27.55 -16.79
CA THR A 421 -22.27 -28.99 -16.53
C THR A 421 -23.44 -29.59 -15.75
N ALA A 422 -24.04 -28.81 -14.85
CA ALA A 422 -25.24 -29.20 -14.11
C ALA A 422 -26.56 -28.91 -14.86
N THR A 423 -26.48 -28.62 -16.17
CA THR A 423 -27.61 -28.30 -17.07
C THR A 423 -28.56 -27.20 -16.56
N SER A 424 -28.07 -26.32 -15.67
CA SER A 424 -28.82 -25.19 -15.11
C SER A 424 -28.62 -23.95 -15.96
N LEU A 425 -29.35 -23.87 -17.08
CA LEU A 425 -29.22 -22.78 -18.05
C LEU A 425 -29.48 -21.39 -17.44
N MET A 426 -30.45 -21.27 -16.53
CA MET A 426 -30.76 -19.98 -15.88
C MET A 426 -29.60 -19.48 -15.01
N ARG A 427 -28.97 -20.37 -14.24
CA ARG A 427 -27.81 -20.03 -13.42
C ARG A 427 -26.60 -19.68 -14.30
N ALA A 428 -26.41 -20.41 -15.40
CA ALA A 428 -25.37 -20.10 -16.38
C ALA A 428 -25.59 -18.70 -16.98
N ASN A 429 -26.82 -18.38 -17.41
CA ASN A 429 -27.16 -17.06 -17.94
C ASN A 429 -26.96 -15.94 -16.90
N ALA A 430 -27.33 -16.16 -15.64
CA ALA A 430 -27.10 -15.21 -14.57
C ALA A 430 -25.59 -14.95 -14.34
N ALA A 431 -24.76 -15.99 -14.33
CA ALA A 431 -23.31 -15.86 -14.18
C ALA A 431 -22.66 -15.14 -15.37
N HIS A 432 -23.15 -15.37 -16.59
CA HIS A 432 -22.73 -14.63 -17.78
C HIS A 432 -23.10 -13.14 -17.70
N GLY A 433 -24.30 -12.80 -17.23
CA GLY A 433 -24.70 -11.41 -16.99
C GLY A 433 -23.83 -10.70 -15.96
N GLN A 434 -23.30 -11.40 -14.94
CA GLN A 434 -22.32 -10.80 -14.02
C GLN A 434 -20.98 -10.49 -14.70
N LEU A 435 -20.53 -11.34 -15.64
CA LEU A 435 -19.31 -11.08 -16.42
C LEU A 435 -19.46 -9.83 -17.30
N GLU A 436 -20.63 -9.62 -17.89
CA GLU A 436 -20.92 -8.42 -18.68
C GLU A 436 -20.82 -7.15 -17.83
N ARG A 437 -21.48 -7.17 -16.66
CA ARG A 437 -21.47 -6.05 -15.70
C ARG A 437 -20.07 -5.70 -15.20
N LEU A 438 -19.17 -6.68 -15.12
CA LEU A 438 -17.78 -6.50 -14.68
C LEU A 438 -16.93 -5.69 -15.68
N LEU A 439 -17.30 -5.66 -16.97
CA LEU A 439 -16.49 -5.03 -18.02
C LEU A 439 -16.28 -3.53 -17.76
N ARG A 440 -17.37 -2.81 -17.41
CA ARG A 440 -17.32 -1.35 -17.23
C ARG A 440 -16.46 -0.92 -16.03
N PRO A 441 -16.58 -1.51 -14.81
CA PRO A 441 -15.65 -1.26 -13.72
C PRO A 441 -14.17 -1.44 -14.08
N VAL A 442 -13.85 -2.51 -14.81
CA VAL A 442 -12.46 -2.83 -15.17
C VAL A 442 -11.94 -1.82 -16.20
N GLU A 443 -12.75 -1.47 -17.20
CA GLU A 443 -12.40 -0.45 -18.20
C GLU A 443 -12.12 0.93 -17.58
N GLU A 444 -12.99 1.37 -16.67
CA GLU A 444 -12.84 2.66 -16.00
C GLU A 444 -11.63 2.68 -15.06
N LEU A 445 -11.36 1.58 -14.36
CA LEU A 445 -10.18 1.46 -13.49
C LEU A 445 -8.86 1.42 -14.28
N ALA A 446 -8.86 0.83 -15.48
CA ALA A 446 -7.68 0.76 -16.36
C ALA A 446 -7.14 2.13 -16.80
N LYS A 447 -7.96 3.18 -16.76
CA LYS A 447 -7.54 4.56 -17.07
C LYS A 447 -6.52 5.11 -16.06
N TYR A 448 -6.50 4.59 -14.83
CA TYR A 448 -5.63 5.04 -13.75
C TYR A 448 -4.47 4.06 -13.49
N TRP A 449 -4.73 2.78 -13.71
CA TRP A 449 -3.84 1.67 -13.35
C TRP A 449 -3.48 0.82 -14.58
N PRO A 450 -2.28 0.99 -15.16
CA PRO A 450 -1.89 0.29 -16.39
C PRO A 450 -1.98 -1.24 -16.32
N HIS A 451 -1.62 -1.82 -15.16
CA HIS A 451 -1.71 -3.27 -14.94
C HIS A 451 -3.15 -3.84 -15.04
N VAL A 452 -4.18 -2.98 -14.92
CA VAL A 452 -5.59 -3.38 -15.09
C VAL A 452 -5.97 -3.54 -16.56
N GLU A 453 -5.18 -3.04 -17.51
CA GLU A 453 -5.46 -3.24 -18.94
C GLU A 453 -5.42 -4.73 -19.33
N ALA A 454 -4.46 -5.49 -18.78
CA ALA A 454 -4.40 -6.94 -18.94
C ALA A 454 -5.65 -7.63 -18.35
N LEU A 455 -6.13 -7.15 -17.20
CA LEU A 455 -7.36 -7.63 -16.58
C LEU A 455 -8.59 -7.33 -17.47
N SER A 456 -8.65 -6.15 -18.10
CA SER A 456 -9.72 -5.79 -19.04
C SER A 456 -9.78 -6.77 -20.22
N LYS A 457 -8.64 -7.04 -20.85
CA LYS A 457 -8.53 -8.03 -21.95
C LYS A 457 -8.97 -9.42 -21.50
N LEU A 458 -8.58 -9.84 -20.30
CA LEU A 458 -9.01 -11.11 -19.71
C LEU A 458 -10.53 -11.15 -19.50
N CYS A 459 -11.13 -10.13 -18.90
CA CYS A 459 -12.58 -10.07 -18.66
C CYS A 459 -13.38 -10.12 -19.97
N ILE A 460 -12.94 -9.40 -21.01
CA ILE A 460 -13.55 -9.45 -22.35
C ILE A 460 -13.45 -10.87 -22.95
N SER A 461 -12.30 -11.53 -22.80
CA SER A 461 -12.12 -12.92 -23.24
C SER A 461 -13.03 -13.90 -22.50
N LEU A 462 -13.12 -13.80 -21.17
CA LEU A 462 -14.01 -14.62 -20.34
C LEU A 462 -15.48 -14.43 -20.72
N PHE A 463 -15.90 -13.19 -20.95
CA PHE A 463 -17.25 -12.86 -21.42
C PHE A 463 -17.54 -13.50 -22.78
N SER A 464 -16.64 -13.31 -23.76
CA SER A 464 -16.79 -13.83 -25.13
C SER A 464 -16.87 -15.36 -25.16
N ARG A 465 -16.04 -16.04 -24.35
CA ARG A 465 -16.11 -17.49 -24.16
C ARG A 465 -17.42 -17.91 -23.52
N GLY A 466 -17.91 -17.15 -22.55
CA GLY A 466 -19.19 -17.43 -21.91
C GLY A 466 -20.37 -17.34 -22.89
N THR A 467 -20.34 -16.35 -23.80
CA THR A 467 -21.32 -16.22 -24.89
C THR A 467 -21.33 -17.46 -25.77
N ALA A 468 -20.17 -17.90 -26.27
CA ALA A 468 -20.05 -19.11 -27.09
C ALA A 468 -20.58 -20.35 -26.35
N MET A 469 -20.25 -20.50 -25.06
CA MET A 469 -20.73 -21.61 -24.25
C MET A 469 -22.26 -21.65 -24.11
N LEU A 470 -22.94 -20.51 -24.04
CA LEU A 470 -24.41 -20.43 -23.98
C LEU A 470 -25.05 -20.63 -25.35
N SER A 471 -24.44 -20.15 -26.42
CA SER A 471 -24.88 -20.40 -27.80
C SER A 471 -24.87 -21.90 -28.13
N ASP A 472 -23.80 -22.60 -27.78
CA ASP A 472 -23.70 -24.07 -27.96
C ASP A 472 -24.77 -24.84 -27.15
N ALA A 473 -25.23 -24.28 -26.04
CA ALA A 473 -26.22 -24.92 -25.18
C ALA A 473 -27.67 -24.64 -25.63
N THR A 474 -27.90 -23.61 -26.45
CA THR A 474 -29.22 -23.21 -26.95
C THR A 474 -29.51 -23.74 -28.36
N VAL A 475 -28.49 -24.09 -29.15
CA VAL A 475 -28.66 -24.79 -30.44
C VAL A 475 -28.94 -26.29 -30.18
N PRO A 476 -30.12 -26.82 -30.54
CA PRO A 476 -30.43 -28.23 -30.30
C PRO A 476 -29.62 -29.15 -31.22
N LEU A 477 -29.22 -30.30 -30.68
CA LEU A 477 -28.67 -31.48 -31.36
C LEU A 477 -29.47 -31.85 -32.62
N LEU A 478 -29.07 -31.34 -33.78
CA LEU A 478 -29.38 -31.91 -35.08
C LEU A 478 -28.07 -32.45 -35.69
N GLY A 479 -27.70 -33.66 -35.25
CA GLY A 479 -27.00 -34.61 -36.09
C GLY A 479 -25.58 -34.29 -36.56
N THR A 480 -24.77 -33.54 -35.82
CA THR A 480 -23.35 -33.39 -36.15
C THR A 480 -22.47 -33.86 -34.99
N GLN A 481 -21.50 -34.71 -35.33
CA GLN A 481 -20.48 -35.21 -34.41
C GLN A 481 -19.79 -34.06 -33.67
N PRO A 482 -19.32 -34.30 -32.43
CA PRO A 482 -18.57 -33.28 -31.72
C PRO A 482 -17.35 -32.87 -32.56
N PRO A 483 -17.10 -31.56 -32.80
CA PRO A 483 -15.85 -31.14 -33.40
C PRO A 483 -14.72 -31.62 -32.49
N SER A 484 -13.82 -32.42 -33.05
CA SER A 484 -12.69 -33.04 -32.37
C SER A 484 -11.56 -32.07 -32.01
N ASP A 485 -11.82 -30.76 -32.03
CA ASP A 485 -10.84 -29.70 -31.80
C ASP A 485 -11.37 -28.66 -30.80
N LEU A 486 -11.76 -29.11 -29.60
CA LEU A 486 -11.59 -28.27 -28.40
C LEU A 486 -10.26 -28.65 -27.75
N THR A 487 -9.19 -28.61 -28.54
CA THR A 487 -7.84 -28.61 -27.98
C THR A 487 -7.72 -27.41 -27.08
N HIS A 488 -7.13 -27.65 -25.91
CA HIS A 488 -6.88 -26.70 -24.86
C HIS A 488 -6.29 -25.39 -25.42
N ALA A 489 -7.12 -24.40 -25.73
CA ALA A 489 -6.68 -23.01 -25.74
C ALA A 489 -6.45 -22.65 -24.26
N GLU A 490 -5.27 -23.04 -23.77
CA GLU A 490 -4.75 -22.63 -22.47
C GLU A 490 -4.91 -21.13 -22.34
N ILE A 491 -5.25 -20.68 -21.13
CA ILE A 491 -5.16 -19.25 -20.81
C ILE A 491 -3.70 -18.88 -21.13
N SER A 492 -3.50 -18.06 -22.17
CA SER A 492 -2.17 -17.54 -22.49
C SER A 492 -1.81 -16.53 -21.41
N TRP A 493 -1.34 -17.06 -20.27
CA TRP A 493 -0.78 -16.26 -19.19
C TRP A 493 0.40 -15.43 -19.71
N GLN A 494 1.08 -15.89 -20.76
CA GLN A 494 2.12 -15.11 -21.44
C GLN A 494 1.56 -13.85 -22.10
N ASP A 495 0.42 -13.90 -22.80
CA ASP A 495 -0.17 -12.69 -23.41
C ASP A 495 -0.80 -11.75 -22.37
N ILE A 496 -1.33 -12.30 -21.27
CA ILE A 496 -1.86 -11.54 -20.14
C ILE A 496 -0.72 -10.84 -19.38
N MET A 497 0.41 -11.54 -19.16
CA MET A 497 1.60 -10.98 -18.51
C MET A 497 2.43 -10.10 -19.46
N ALA A 498 2.31 -10.25 -20.78
CA ALA A 498 2.95 -9.36 -21.77
C ALA A 498 2.28 -7.98 -21.84
N GLY A 499 1.00 -7.87 -21.44
CA GLY A 499 0.29 -6.59 -21.32
C GLY A 499 0.83 -5.64 -20.24
N TYR A 500 1.86 -6.06 -19.48
CA TYR A 500 2.55 -5.24 -18.50
C TYR A 500 3.71 -4.40 -19.08
N GLN A 501 4.00 -4.53 -20.38
CA GLN A 501 5.07 -3.75 -21.01
C GLN A 501 4.60 -2.35 -21.42
N LEU A 502 5.39 -1.35 -21.03
CA LEU A 502 5.25 0.05 -21.44
C LEU A 502 5.32 0.22 -22.97
N PRO A 503 4.55 1.15 -23.57
CA PRO A 503 4.93 1.77 -24.84
C PRO A 503 6.31 2.46 -24.70
N ASP A 504 7.11 2.47 -25.75
CA ASP A 504 8.48 3.02 -25.73
C ASP A 504 8.50 4.52 -25.33
N LEU A 505 8.78 4.81 -24.05
CA LEU A 505 8.74 6.15 -23.45
C LEU A 505 9.91 7.06 -23.88
N ARG A 506 10.82 6.58 -24.75
CA ARG A 506 11.97 7.36 -25.23
C ARG A 506 11.58 8.62 -26.00
N HIS A 507 10.35 8.70 -26.52
CA HIS A 507 9.86 9.82 -27.31
C HIS A 507 9.07 10.89 -26.53
N GLY A 508 8.85 10.72 -25.22
CA GLY A 508 8.04 11.64 -24.39
C GLY A 508 8.82 12.52 -23.41
N LEU A 509 10.15 12.39 -23.34
CA LEU A 509 11.00 13.13 -22.40
C LEU A 509 11.29 14.58 -22.85
N ASP A 510 10.99 14.95 -24.09
CA ASP A 510 11.39 16.23 -24.67
C ASP A 510 10.34 17.36 -24.54
N THR A 511 9.14 17.08 -24.03
CA THR A 511 8.08 18.10 -23.87
C THR A 511 7.65 18.24 -22.41
N GLU A 512 8.54 18.82 -21.61
CA GLU A 512 8.27 19.29 -20.24
C GLU A 512 7.35 20.53 -20.20
N GLU A 513 6.34 20.62 -21.07
CA GLU A 513 5.42 21.78 -21.15
C GLU A 513 4.69 22.04 -19.82
N TRP A 514 4.52 21.02 -18.98
CA TRP A 514 3.93 21.13 -17.65
C TRP A 514 4.86 21.75 -16.58
N MET A 515 6.15 21.94 -16.87
CA MET A 515 7.12 22.55 -15.95
C MET A 515 7.33 24.05 -16.16
N TYR A 516 6.85 24.63 -17.27
CA TYR A 516 7.05 26.05 -17.60
C TYR A 516 5.76 26.88 -17.50
N SER A 517 5.56 27.50 -16.34
CA SER A 517 5.01 28.87 -16.24
C SER A 517 5.46 29.49 -14.91
N LEU A 518 6.02 30.70 -15.02
CA LEU A 518 6.73 31.49 -14.01
C LEU A 518 6.05 31.56 -12.63
#